data_AF-A0A7U4XTT0-F1
#
_entry.id   AF-A0A7U4XTT0-F1
#
_cell.length_a   1.000
_cell.length_b   1.000
_cell.length_c   1.000
_cell.angle_alpha   90.00
_cell.angle_beta   90.00
_cell.angle_gamma   90.00
#
_symmetry.space_group_name_H-M   'P 1'
#
loop_
_entity.id
_entity.type
_entity.pdbx_description
1 polymer ?
#
loop_
_entity_poly.entity_id
_entity_poly.type
_entity_poly.pdbx_seq_one_letter_code
_entity_poly.pdbx_strand_id
1 'polypeptide(L)'
;MKGRKMIEVQYDMLLVLVSYAIAVFGSYVGLNLAIRVPAAKPGSDLYFWVALSSIAIGGAIWSMHYIGMMAVDMQMPVTYNIGMTIVSMLLAIVFVAVGIIIVGRGTPSIAKLLGGGTLTGLGVAAMHYTGMASMQMDATMSYNTTLLIASIVIAIVAAIAALWLAFNLRGNLQRFGSAFIMGIAVCGMHYTGMAAMEMTHTGEMMSMGYNNSSAFTSSLTIFVGSVIVLSLLWAAASYNAPKKATLVFGE
;
A
#
# COMPACT_ATOMS: atom_id res chain seq x y z
N MET A 1 31.62 4.44 -27.58
CA MET A 1 30.64 4.33 -26.48
C MET A 1 29.34 3.81 -27.07
N LYS A 2 29.03 2.51 -26.92
CA LYS A 2 27.79 1.90 -27.45
C LYS A 2 26.60 2.57 -26.77
N GLY A 3 25.66 3.07 -27.57
CA GLY A 3 24.49 3.82 -27.10
C GLY A 3 23.71 3.01 -26.06
N ARG A 4 23.53 3.59 -24.88
CA ARG A 4 22.51 3.15 -23.93
C ARG A 4 21.15 3.33 -24.61
N LYS A 5 20.57 2.26 -25.14
CA LYS A 5 19.16 2.27 -25.49
C LYS A 5 18.39 2.35 -24.17
N MET A 6 17.86 3.53 -23.87
CA MET A 6 16.85 3.69 -22.84
C MET A 6 15.66 2.83 -23.26
N ILE A 7 15.26 1.88 -22.42
CA ILE A 7 14.07 1.07 -22.66
C ILE A 7 12.87 2.01 -22.45
N GLU A 8 12.04 2.19 -23.48
CA GLU A 8 10.75 2.85 -23.30
C GLU A 8 9.89 1.96 -22.41
N VAL A 9 9.67 2.43 -21.18
CA VAL A 9 8.79 1.78 -20.21
C VAL A 9 7.35 1.92 -20.70
N GLN A 10 6.72 0.80 -21.04
CA GLN A 10 5.30 0.76 -21.36
C GLN A 10 4.50 0.33 -20.14
N TYR A 11 3.33 0.95 -19.97
CA TYR A 11 2.42 0.65 -18.87
C TYR A 11 1.16 -0.02 -19.42
N ASP A 12 0.81 -1.17 -18.86
CA ASP A 12 -0.52 -1.72 -18.99
C ASP A 12 -1.48 -0.87 -18.14
N MET A 13 -2.22 0.01 -18.82
CA MET A 13 -3.15 0.94 -18.19
C MET A 13 -4.26 0.21 -17.40
N LEU A 14 -4.63 -1.02 -17.79
CA LEU A 14 -5.60 -1.80 -17.02
C LEU A 14 -5.02 -2.17 -15.67
N LEU A 15 -3.78 -2.66 -15.62
CA LEU A 15 -3.12 -3.01 -14.37
C LEU A 15 -2.84 -1.79 -13.49
N VAL A 16 -2.52 -0.63 -14.08
CA VAL A 16 -2.43 0.65 -13.36
C VAL A 16 -3.78 1.01 -12.70
N LEU A 17 -4.88 0.86 -13.43
CA LEU A 17 -6.22 1.14 -12.88
C LEU A 17 -6.62 0.12 -11.80
N VAL A 18 -6.27 -1.16 -11.97
CA VAL A 18 -6.52 -2.22 -10.98
C VAL A 18 -5.71 -1.99 -9.71
N SER A 19 -4.44 -1.59 -9.82
CA SER A 19 -3.57 -1.26 -8.68
C SER A 19 -4.15 -0.05 -7.91
N TYR A 20 -4.61 0.97 -8.63
CA TYR A 20 -5.29 2.12 -8.03
C TYR A 20 -6.59 1.70 -7.33
N ALA A 21 -7.43 0.90 -7.98
CA ALA A 21 -8.70 0.45 -7.41
C ALA A 21 -8.53 -0.33 -6.11
N ILE A 22 -7.53 -1.22 -6.02
CA ILE A 22 -7.26 -1.95 -4.76
C ILE A 22 -6.73 -1.03 -3.66
N ALA A 23 -5.91 -0.03 -4.00
CA ALA A 23 -5.45 0.96 -3.04
C ALA A 23 -6.61 1.80 -2.49
N VAL A 24 -7.55 2.22 -3.34
CA VAL A 24 -8.76 2.95 -2.92
C VAL A 24 -9.63 2.07 -2.03
N PHE A 25 -9.92 0.83 -2.44
CA PHE A 25 -10.77 -0.07 -1.66
C PHE A 25 -10.17 -0.39 -0.29
N GLY A 26 -8.88 -0.71 -0.25
CA GLY A 26 -8.17 -0.97 0.99
C GLY A 26 -8.06 0.25 1.90
N SER A 27 -7.84 1.44 1.33
CA SER A 27 -7.86 2.69 2.09
C SER A 27 -9.24 2.95 2.71
N TYR A 28 -10.32 2.74 1.94
CA TYR A 28 -11.68 2.88 2.45
C TYR A 28 -11.98 1.92 3.60
N VAL A 29 -11.70 0.62 3.43
CA VAL A 29 -11.90 -0.40 4.46
C VAL A 29 -11.03 -0.07 5.68
N GLY A 30 -9.74 0.17 5.46
CA GLY A 30 -8.75 0.48 6.48
C GLY A 30 -9.08 1.69 7.35
N LEU A 31 -9.47 2.81 6.72
CA LEU A 31 -9.89 4.02 7.44
C LEU A 31 -11.12 3.75 8.32
N ASN A 32 -12.11 3.04 7.79
CA ASN A 32 -13.32 2.69 8.56
C ASN A 32 -13.05 1.70 9.69
N LEU A 33 -11.95 0.95 9.66
CA LEU A 33 -11.50 0.12 10.77
C LEU A 33 -10.74 0.97 11.80
N ALA A 34 -9.84 1.84 11.33
CA ALA A 34 -8.97 2.65 12.17
C ALA A 34 -9.74 3.62 13.09
N ILE A 35 -10.91 4.13 12.68
CA ILE A 35 -11.75 5.02 13.50
C ILE A 35 -12.21 4.40 14.83
N ARG A 36 -12.15 3.07 14.97
CA ARG A 36 -12.54 2.37 16.20
C ARG A 36 -11.41 2.32 17.22
N VAL A 37 -10.16 2.52 16.80
CA VAL A 37 -8.97 2.45 17.66
C VAL A 37 -8.98 3.44 18.83
N PRO A 38 -9.44 4.71 18.69
CA PRO A 38 -9.49 5.65 19.81
C PRO A 38 -10.47 5.23 20.91
N ALA A 39 -11.58 4.58 20.55
CA ALA A 39 -12.61 4.13 21.48
C ALA A 39 -12.38 2.71 22.03
N ALA A 40 -11.42 1.97 21.46
CA ALA A 40 -11.14 0.59 21.84
C ALA A 40 -10.57 0.48 23.27
N LYS A 41 -11.01 -0.55 23.99
CA LYS A 41 -10.51 -0.85 25.34
C LYS A 41 -9.05 -1.32 25.27
N PRO A 42 -8.17 -0.93 26.22
CA PRO A 42 -6.82 -1.49 26.30
C PRO A 42 -6.83 -3.02 26.33
N GLY A 43 -5.85 -3.66 25.71
CA GLY A 43 -5.76 -5.11 25.61
C GLY A 43 -6.26 -5.65 24.26
N SER A 44 -6.99 -6.75 24.28
CA SER A 44 -7.38 -7.51 23.07
C SER A 44 -8.21 -6.70 22.07
N ASP A 45 -9.14 -5.88 22.55
CA ASP A 45 -10.01 -5.05 21.70
C ASP A 45 -9.20 -4.01 20.90
N LEU A 46 -8.24 -3.33 21.54
CA LEU A 46 -7.31 -2.43 20.86
C LEU A 46 -6.50 -3.15 19.78
N TYR A 47 -5.86 -4.27 20.13
CA TYR A 47 -5.02 -5.01 19.18
C TYR A 47 -5.85 -5.59 18.02
N PHE A 48 -7.11 -5.96 18.27
CA PHE A 48 -8.03 -6.41 17.23
C PHE A 48 -8.28 -5.32 16.19
N TRP A 49 -8.67 -4.10 16.60
CA TRP A 49 -8.94 -3.01 15.65
C TRP A 49 -7.67 -2.51 14.95
N VAL A 50 -6.54 -2.48 15.65
CA VAL A 50 -5.24 -2.17 15.04
C VAL A 50 -4.88 -3.22 14.00
N ALA A 51 -4.99 -4.52 14.32
CA ALA A 51 -4.67 -5.60 13.38
C ALA A 51 -5.56 -5.56 12.13
N LEU A 52 -6.88 -5.41 12.29
CA LEU A 52 -7.78 -5.33 11.13
C LEU A 52 -7.44 -4.13 10.24
N SER A 53 -7.23 -2.95 10.83
CA SER A 53 -6.92 -1.73 10.07
C SER A 53 -5.55 -1.78 9.41
N SER A 54 -4.52 -2.29 10.08
CA SER A 54 -3.17 -2.38 9.54
C SER A 54 -3.03 -3.45 8.46
N ILE A 55 -3.72 -4.59 8.60
CA ILE A 55 -3.80 -5.62 7.54
C ILE A 55 -4.53 -5.06 6.32
N ALA A 56 -5.63 -4.32 6.51
CA ALA A 56 -6.36 -3.70 5.40
C ALA A 56 -5.52 -2.65 4.66
N ILE A 57 -4.97 -1.67 5.38
CA ILE A 57 -4.18 -0.57 4.77
C ILE A 57 -2.85 -1.10 4.24
N GLY A 58 -2.06 -1.77 5.09
CA GLY A 58 -0.74 -2.27 4.74
C GLY A 58 -0.79 -3.33 3.62
N GLY A 59 -1.77 -4.25 3.71
CA GLY A 59 -2.02 -5.24 2.67
C GLY A 59 -2.40 -4.58 1.34
N ALA A 60 -3.27 -3.57 1.33
CA ALA A 60 -3.64 -2.89 0.10
C ALA A 60 -2.49 -2.08 -0.52
N ILE A 61 -1.63 -1.44 0.29
CA ILE A 61 -0.42 -0.76 -0.19
C ILE A 61 0.52 -1.79 -0.84
N TRP A 62 0.74 -2.94 -0.19
CA TRP A 62 1.56 -4.02 -0.74
C TRP A 62 0.97 -4.63 -2.03
N SER A 63 -0.33 -4.91 -2.06
CA SER A 63 -1.00 -5.44 -3.25
C SER A 63 -0.98 -4.46 -4.42
N MET A 64 -1.24 -3.18 -4.15
CA MET A 64 -1.11 -2.13 -5.17
C MET A 64 0.32 -2.11 -5.72
N HIS A 65 1.33 -2.14 -4.83
CA HIS A 65 2.73 -2.12 -5.23
C HIS A 65 3.07 -3.27 -6.20
N TYR A 66 2.70 -4.51 -5.88
CA TYR A 66 3.00 -5.66 -6.75
C TYR A 66 2.21 -5.65 -8.06
N ILE A 67 0.93 -5.29 -8.04
CA ILE A 67 0.14 -5.14 -9.27
C ILE A 67 0.72 -4.00 -10.12
N GLY A 68 1.17 -2.91 -9.49
CA GLY A 68 1.81 -1.77 -10.15
C GLY A 68 3.16 -2.13 -10.78
N MET A 69 3.97 -2.97 -10.13
CA MET A 69 5.20 -3.50 -10.72
C MET A 69 4.91 -4.38 -11.94
N MET A 70 3.86 -5.22 -11.88
CA MET A 70 3.45 -6.07 -13.00
C MET A 70 2.80 -5.29 -14.15
N ALA A 71 2.35 -4.05 -13.90
CA ALA A 71 1.85 -3.16 -14.94
C ALA A 71 2.96 -2.62 -15.86
N VAL A 72 4.23 -2.77 -15.46
CA VAL A 72 5.37 -2.25 -16.19
C VAL A 72 5.97 -3.32 -17.09
N ASP A 73 5.97 -3.08 -18.40
CA ASP A 73 6.71 -3.91 -19.35
C ASP A 73 8.18 -3.50 -19.35
N MET A 74 9.01 -4.37 -18.78
CA MET A 74 10.47 -4.18 -18.70
C MET A 74 11.21 -4.80 -19.89
N GLN A 75 10.49 -5.33 -20.90
CA GLN A 75 11.03 -6.04 -22.06
C GLN A 75 11.90 -7.26 -21.71
N MET A 76 11.72 -7.80 -20.50
CA MET A 76 12.43 -8.96 -19.99
C MET A 76 11.58 -9.73 -18.97
N PRO A 77 11.82 -11.05 -18.80
CA PRO A 77 11.16 -11.81 -17.75
C PRO A 77 11.60 -11.32 -16.37
N VAL A 78 10.63 -10.99 -15.53
CA VAL A 78 10.85 -10.63 -14.13
C VAL A 78 10.15 -11.64 -13.24
N THR A 79 10.92 -12.24 -12.34
CA THR A 79 10.39 -13.12 -11.28
C THR A 79 10.62 -12.47 -9.91
N TYR A 80 10.03 -13.02 -8.85
CA TYR A 80 10.07 -12.41 -7.52
C TYR A 80 10.54 -13.41 -6.46
N ASN A 81 11.47 -12.98 -5.60
CA ASN A 81 11.85 -13.73 -4.41
C ASN A 81 10.72 -13.72 -3.38
N ILE A 82 10.10 -14.87 -3.14
CA ILE A 82 8.95 -15.02 -2.23
C ILE A 82 9.27 -14.53 -0.80
N GLY A 83 10.48 -14.80 -0.29
CA GLY A 83 10.88 -14.38 1.04
C GLY A 83 10.90 -12.86 1.19
N MET A 84 11.54 -12.16 0.25
CA MET A 84 11.57 -10.68 0.22
C MET A 84 10.17 -10.09 0.01
N THR A 85 9.32 -10.73 -0.79
CA THR A 85 7.92 -10.35 -0.97
C THR A 85 7.12 -10.39 0.34
N ILE A 86 7.32 -11.45 1.14
CA ILE A 86 6.68 -11.57 2.46
C ILE A 86 7.23 -10.52 3.43
N VAL A 87 8.55 -10.31 3.45
CA VAL A 87 9.18 -9.28 4.30
C VAL A 87 8.64 -7.89 3.96
N SER A 88 8.54 -7.56 2.67
CA SER A 88 7.93 -6.33 2.17
C SER A 88 6.50 -6.18 2.71
N MET A 89 5.64 -7.20 2.58
CA MET A 89 4.28 -7.17 3.13
C MET A 89 4.25 -6.91 4.65
N LEU A 90 5.10 -7.61 5.41
CA LEU A 90 5.18 -7.46 6.86
C LEU A 90 5.62 -6.05 7.26
N LEU A 91 6.56 -5.44 6.54
CA LEU A 91 6.98 -4.05 6.77
C LEU A 91 5.79 -3.10 6.64
N ALA A 92 4.99 -3.20 5.59
CA ALA A 92 3.80 -2.35 5.45
C ALA A 92 2.82 -2.54 6.62
N ILE A 93 2.49 -3.78 6.97
CA ILE A 93 1.51 -4.07 8.04
C ILE A 93 2.01 -3.56 9.39
N VAL A 94 3.27 -3.84 9.74
CA VAL A 94 3.84 -3.49 11.06
C VAL A 94 3.96 -1.97 11.21
N PHE A 95 4.53 -1.27 10.22
CA PHE A 95 4.73 0.18 10.35
C PHE A 95 3.43 0.98 10.27
N VAL A 96 2.42 0.48 9.55
CA VAL A 96 1.06 1.04 9.61
C VAL A 96 0.44 0.80 10.99
N ALA A 97 0.56 -0.40 11.56
CA ALA A 97 0.05 -0.71 12.90
C ALA A 97 0.66 0.22 13.97
N VAL A 98 1.99 0.42 13.93
CA VAL A 98 2.69 1.31 14.85
C VAL A 98 2.19 2.75 14.70
N GLY A 99 2.05 3.27 13.48
CA GLY A 99 1.51 4.61 13.23
C GLY A 99 0.09 4.80 13.77
N ILE A 100 -0.78 3.81 13.55
CA ILE A 100 -2.15 3.80 14.07
C ILE A 100 -2.16 3.81 15.60
N ILE A 101 -1.29 3.04 16.26
CA ILE A 101 -1.19 3.03 17.74
C ILE A 101 -0.70 4.40 18.25
N ILE A 102 0.33 4.98 17.63
CA ILE A 102 0.91 6.25 18.05
C ILE A 102 -0.12 7.38 17.97
N VAL A 103 -0.83 7.48 16.84
CA VAL A 103 -1.74 8.61 16.57
C VAL A 103 -3.13 8.38 17.16
N GLY A 104 -3.62 7.14 17.14
CA GLY A 104 -4.98 6.79 17.54
C GLY A 104 -5.19 6.67 19.05
N ARG A 105 -4.15 6.82 19.89
CA ARG A 105 -4.24 6.64 21.34
C ARG A 105 -3.93 7.90 22.14
N GLY A 106 -4.70 8.10 23.22
CA GLY A 106 -4.55 9.22 24.15
C GLY A 106 -5.03 10.54 23.55
N THR A 107 -4.49 11.67 24.02
CA THR A 107 -4.83 12.99 23.49
C THR A 107 -4.26 13.18 22.09
N PRO A 108 -5.05 13.75 21.15
CA PRO A 108 -4.55 14.17 19.84
C PRO A 108 -3.38 15.14 19.98
N SER A 109 -2.32 14.94 19.21
CA SER A 109 -1.12 15.79 19.23
C SER A 109 -0.49 15.83 17.85
N ILE A 110 -0.09 17.03 17.41
CA ILE A 110 0.64 17.23 16.15
C ILE A 110 1.96 16.47 16.18
N ALA A 111 2.66 16.42 17.32
CA ALA A 111 3.90 15.67 17.45
C ALA A 111 3.70 14.16 17.22
N LYS A 112 2.60 13.58 17.73
CA LYS A 112 2.25 12.18 17.47
C LYS A 112 1.96 11.94 16.00
N LEU A 113 1.23 12.85 15.36
CA LEU A 113 0.90 12.76 13.94
C LEU A 113 2.17 12.80 13.07
N LEU A 114 3.08 13.76 13.32
CA LEU A 114 4.32 13.89 12.59
C LEU A 114 5.25 12.69 12.84
N GLY A 115 5.41 12.26 14.09
CA GLY A 115 6.25 11.12 14.45
C GLY A 115 5.71 9.79 13.89
N GLY A 116 4.42 9.51 14.13
CA GLY A 116 3.75 8.31 13.63
C GLY A 116 3.67 8.28 12.10
N GLY A 117 3.35 9.40 11.47
CA GLY A 117 3.30 9.50 10.01
C GLY A 117 4.67 9.39 9.34
N THR A 118 5.71 9.97 9.92
CA THR A 118 7.09 9.79 9.42
C THR A 118 7.51 8.34 9.52
N LEU A 119 7.28 7.68 10.65
CA LEU A 119 7.60 6.27 10.84
C LEU A 119 6.82 5.39 9.85
N THR A 120 5.51 5.60 9.70
CA THR A 120 4.70 4.84 8.74
C THR A 120 5.16 5.09 7.30
N GLY A 121 5.47 6.33 6.92
CA GLY A 121 5.96 6.67 5.58
C GLY A 121 7.30 6.03 5.27
N LEU A 122 8.24 6.04 6.21
CA LEU A 122 9.51 5.33 6.08
C LEU A 122 9.30 3.81 5.97
N GLY A 123 8.35 3.24 6.72
CA GLY A 123 7.97 1.83 6.61
C GLY A 123 7.36 1.48 5.26
N VAL A 124 6.54 2.36 4.69
CA VAL A 124 5.97 2.20 3.33
C VAL A 124 7.06 2.31 2.27
N ALA A 125 8.00 3.25 2.40
CA ALA A 125 9.16 3.33 1.51
C ALA A 125 10.06 2.09 1.63
N ALA A 126 10.31 1.62 2.85
CA ALA A 126 11.05 0.39 3.10
C ALA A 126 10.35 -0.82 2.47
N MET A 127 9.03 -0.93 2.61
CA MET A 127 8.23 -1.96 1.93
C MET A 127 8.44 -1.90 0.42
N HIS A 128 8.30 -0.71 -0.17
CA HIS A 128 8.44 -0.49 -1.60
C HIS A 128 9.81 -0.95 -2.11
N TYR A 129 10.90 -0.43 -1.53
CA TYR A 129 12.26 -0.78 -1.98
C TYR A 129 12.65 -2.22 -1.64
N THR A 130 12.10 -2.82 -0.58
CA THR A 130 12.23 -4.27 -0.32
C THR A 130 11.52 -5.09 -1.40
N GLY A 131 10.35 -4.64 -1.87
CA GLY A 131 9.61 -5.27 -2.96
C GLY A 131 10.36 -5.16 -4.29
N MET A 132 10.92 -3.98 -4.59
CA MET A 132 11.81 -3.78 -5.74
C MET A 132 13.02 -4.71 -5.68
N ALA A 133 13.65 -4.84 -4.51
CA ALA A 133 14.78 -5.75 -4.29
C ALA A 133 14.42 -7.24 -4.40
N SER A 134 13.13 -7.59 -4.40
CA SER A 134 12.67 -8.97 -4.64
C SER A 134 12.71 -9.35 -6.12
N MET A 135 12.77 -8.38 -7.03
CA MET A 135 12.81 -8.63 -8.48
C MET A 135 14.08 -9.39 -8.86
N GLN A 136 13.90 -10.47 -9.60
CA GLN A 136 14.96 -11.26 -10.21
C GLN A 136 14.82 -11.13 -11.72
N MET A 137 15.84 -10.54 -12.34
CA MET A 137 15.88 -10.21 -13.77
C MET A 137 17.34 -10.14 -14.24
N ASP A 138 17.56 -10.27 -15.55
CA ASP A 138 18.90 -10.22 -16.17
C ASP A 138 19.41 -8.78 -16.37
N ALA A 139 19.19 -7.94 -15.36
CA ALA A 139 19.61 -6.54 -15.34
C ALA A 139 20.09 -6.13 -13.95
N THR A 140 21.03 -5.19 -13.92
CA THR A 140 21.41 -4.51 -12.68
C THR A 140 20.48 -3.33 -12.44
N MET A 141 19.94 -3.27 -11.22
CA MET A 141 19.05 -2.20 -10.77
C MET A 141 19.86 -1.13 -10.04
N SER A 142 19.78 0.10 -10.52
CA SER A 142 20.32 1.30 -9.86
C SER A 142 19.21 2.35 -9.71
N TYR A 143 19.46 3.39 -8.91
CA TYR A 143 18.45 4.40 -8.61
C TYR A 143 18.97 5.81 -8.83
N ASN A 144 18.17 6.63 -9.49
CA ASN A 144 18.32 8.07 -9.48
C ASN A 144 18.05 8.62 -8.07
N THR A 145 19.08 9.15 -7.42
CA THR A 145 19.01 9.58 -6.02
C THR A 145 17.95 10.68 -5.79
N THR A 146 17.72 11.56 -6.76
CA THR A 146 16.74 12.65 -6.62
C THR A 146 15.31 12.10 -6.57
N LEU A 147 14.96 11.21 -7.51
CA LEU A 147 13.62 10.60 -7.54
C LEU A 147 13.40 9.61 -6.40
N LEU A 148 14.46 8.92 -5.96
CA LEU A 148 14.46 8.07 -4.76
C LEU A 148 14.13 8.90 -3.51
N ILE A 149 14.77 10.04 -3.31
CA ILE A 149 14.46 10.91 -2.16
C ILE A 149 13.04 11.48 -2.30
N ALA A 150 12.64 11.88 -3.50
CA ALA A 150 11.30 12.42 -3.75
C ALA A 150 10.20 11.41 -3.41
N SER A 151 10.34 10.14 -3.80
CA SER A 151 9.36 9.10 -3.46
C SER A 151 9.26 8.88 -1.94
N ILE A 152 10.37 8.90 -1.22
CA ILE A 152 10.39 8.77 0.25
C ILE A 152 9.67 9.94 0.91
N VAL A 153 9.90 11.16 0.42
CA VAL A 153 9.18 12.36 0.90
C VAL A 153 7.69 12.23 0.63
N ILE A 154 7.28 11.79 -0.57
CA ILE A 154 5.88 11.53 -0.89
C ILE A 154 5.29 10.48 0.05
N ALA A 155 6.04 9.40 0.37
CA ALA A 155 5.59 8.38 1.30
C ALA A 155 5.28 8.95 2.69
N ILE A 156 6.17 9.81 3.21
CA ILE A 156 6.00 10.46 4.52
C ILE A 156 4.80 11.40 4.52
N VAL A 157 4.68 12.26 3.50
CA VAL A 157 3.55 13.18 3.37
C VAL A 157 2.22 12.42 3.24
N ALA A 158 2.20 11.37 2.42
CA ALA A 158 1.03 10.51 2.23
C ALA A 158 0.62 9.81 3.53
N ALA A 159 1.58 9.28 4.30
CA ALA A 159 1.32 8.62 5.57
C ALA A 159 0.81 9.58 6.65
N ILE A 160 1.37 10.78 6.74
CA ILE A 160 0.87 11.86 7.62
C ILE A 160 -0.56 12.21 7.25
N ALA A 161 -0.84 12.43 5.95
CA ALA A 161 -2.19 12.74 5.48
C ALA A 161 -3.16 11.60 5.77
N ALA A 162 -2.79 10.34 5.52
CA ALA A 162 -3.61 9.17 5.78
C ALA A 162 -3.99 9.05 7.27
N LEU A 163 -3.02 9.18 8.17
CA LEU A 163 -3.28 9.12 9.62
C LEU A 163 -4.12 10.31 10.09
N TRP A 164 -3.89 11.50 9.54
CA TRP A 164 -4.73 12.67 9.83
C TRP A 164 -6.18 12.43 9.38
N LEU A 165 -6.38 11.92 8.16
CA LEU A 165 -7.71 11.60 7.63
C LEU A 165 -8.40 10.50 8.46
N ALA A 166 -7.65 9.48 8.91
CA ALA A 166 -8.17 8.39 9.73
C ALA A 166 -8.78 8.85 11.06
N PHE A 167 -8.16 9.85 11.71
CA PHE A 167 -8.55 10.25 13.07
C PHE A 167 -9.25 11.62 13.15
N ASN A 168 -9.27 12.40 12.08
CA ASN A 168 -9.90 13.72 12.06
C ASN A 168 -11.21 13.78 11.24
N LEU A 169 -11.49 12.80 10.38
CA LEU A 169 -12.72 12.76 9.58
C LEU A 169 -13.90 12.10 10.33
N ARG A 170 -15.03 12.81 10.35
CA ARG A 170 -16.26 12.35 11.03
C ARG A 170 -17.37 11.88 10.09
N GLY A 171 -17.37 12.29 8.82
CA GLY A 171 -18.42 11.94 7.86
C GLY A 171 -18.09 10.78 6.92
N ASN A 172 -19.09 9.97 6.57
CA ASN A 172 -18.95 8.86 5.61
C ASN A 172 -18.52 9.35 4.21
N LEU A 173 -19.08 10.48 3.75
CA LEU A 173 -18.73 11.06 2.44
C LEU A 173 -17.28 11.55 2.40
N GLN A 174 -16.79 12.14 3.49
CA GLN A 174 -15.40 12.55 3.62
C GLN A 174 -14.46 11.33 3.57
N ARG A 175 -14.85 10.21 4.20
CA ARG A 175 -14.08 8.96 4.18
C ARG A 175 -14.05 8.31 2.79
N PHE A 176 -15.16 8.36 2.08
CA PHE A 176 -15.21 7.90 0.70
C PHE A 176 -14.27 8.74 -0.17
N GLY A 177 -14.34 10.07 -0.08
CA GLY A 177 -13.42 10.96 -0.80
C GLY A 177 -11.95 10.78 -0.42
N SER A 178 -11.64 10.59 0.87
CA SER A 178 -10.27 10.38 1.34
C SER A 178 -9.64 9.10 0.80
N ALA A 179 -10.45 8.06 0.52
CA ALA A 179 -9.94 6.82 -0.05
C ALA A 179 -9.36 7.02 -1.46
N PHE A 180 -9.99 7.87 -2.29
CA PHE A 180 -9.44 8.23 -3.61
C PHE A 180 -8.14 9.03 -3.48
N ILE A 181 -8.10 10.02 -2.57
CA ILE A 181 -6.90 10.82 -2.32
C ILE A 181 -5.75 9.92 -1.83
N MET A 182 -6.03 8.97 -0.94
CA MET A 182 -5.05 7.99 -0.48
C MET A 182 -4.58 7.10 -1.63
N GLY A 183 -5.49 6.58 -2.47
CA GLY A 183 -5.12 5.83 -3.66
C GLY A 183 -4.14 6.60 -4.54
N ILE A 184 -4.41 7.88 -4.82
CA ILE A 184 -3.54 8.74 -5.63
C ILE A 184 -2.18 8.90 -4.94
N ALA A 185 -2.16 9.13 -3.62
CA ALA A 185 -0.92 9.35 -2.88
C ALA A 185 -0.03 8.09 -2.85
N VAL A 186 -0.61 6.91 -2.61
CA VAL A 186 0.15 5.65 -2.59
C VAL A 186 0.64 5.28 -3.99
N CYS A 187 -0.20 5.42 -5.03
CA CYS A 187 0.23 5.24 -6.42
C CYS A 187 1.31 6.26 -6.82
N GLY A 188 1.17 7.52 -6.41
CA GLY A 188 2.15 8.58 -6.67
C GLY A 188 3.54 8.24 -6.10
N MET A 189 3.59 7.77 -4.85
CA MET A 189 4.84 7.27 -4.26
C MET A 189 5.43 6.11 -5.07
N HIS A 190 4.60 5.12 -5.39
CA HIS A 190 5.04 3.93 -6.12
C HIS A 190 5.59 4.26 -7.51
N TYR A 191 4.86 5.01 -8.32
CA TYR A 191 5.28 5.34 -9.68
C TYR A 191 6.45 6.34 -9.70
N THR A 192 6.58 7.21 -8.69
CA THR A 192 7.81 8.02 -8.52
C THR A 192 9.00 7.13 -8.18
N GLY A 193 8.82 6.14 -7.32
CA GLY A 193 9.86 5.16 -6.99
C GLY A 193 10.26 4.29 -8.19
N MET A 194 9.30 3.88 -9.01
CA MET A 194 9.55 3.18 -10.28
C MET A 194 10.30 4.07 -11.27
N ALA A 195 9.93 5.35 -11.40
CA ALA A 195 10.63 6.30 -12.25
C ALA A 195 12.07 6.58 -11.79
N ALA A 196 12.37 6.34 -10.51
CA ALA A 196 13.74 6.42 -10.00
C ALA A 196 14.61 5.25 -10.45
N MET A 197 14.03 4.13 -10.89
CA MET A 197 14.78 2.95 -11.28
C MET A 197 15.49 3.14 -12.62
N GLU A 198 16.79 2.89 -12.64
CA GLU A 198 17.62 2.81 -13.83
C GLU A 198 18.12 1.37 -14.01
N MET A 199 17.74 0.74 -15.12
CA MET A 199 18.13 -0.64 -15.45
C MET A 199 19.25 -0.65 -16.48
N THR A 200 20.32 -1.41 -16.19
CA THR A 200 21.39 -1.70 -17.15
C THR A 200 21.47 -3.20 -17.39
N HIS A 201 21.25 -3.62 -18.65
CA HIS A 201 21.33 -5.02 -19.06
C HIS A 201 22.72 -5.60 -18.81
N THR A 202 22.77 -6.82 -18.28
CA THR A 202 24.03 -7.53 -17.98
C THR A 202 24.35 -8.68 -18.94
N GLY A 203 23.49 -8.98 -19.93
CA GLY A 203 23.69 -10.10 -20.88
C GLY A 203 23.22 -9.83 -22.32
N GLU A 204 23.52 -10.77 -23.23
CA GLU A 204 22.97 -10.78 -24.59
C GLU A 204 21.45 -11.03 -24.56
N MET A 205 20.69 -10.33 -25.41
CA MET A 205 19.23 -10.49 -25.55
C MET A 205 18.88 -11.94 -25.91
N MET A 206 18.65 -12.80 -24.92
CA MET A 206 17.91 -14.03 -25.15
C MET A 206 16.44 -13.66 -25.25
N SER A 207 15.97 -13.50 -26.49
CA SER A 207 14.55 -13.46 -26.83
C SER A 207 13.92 -14.85 -26.58
N MET A 208 13.83 -15.28 -25.32
CA MET A 208 12.87 -16.31 -24.95
C MET A 208 11.50 -15.65 -24.94
N GLY A 209 10.55 -16.25 -25.66
CA GLY A 209 9.19 -15.73 -25.83
C GLY A 209 8.58 -15.29 -24.51
N TYR A 210 8.48 -13.98 -24.33
CA TYR A 210 7.88 -13.36 -23.17
C TYR A 210 6.37 -13.63 -23.19
N ASN A 211 5.89 -14.41 -22.21
CA ASN A 211 4.47 -14.69 -22.05
C ASN A 211 3.87 -13.74 -21.00
N ASN A 212 3.28 -12.64 -21.49
CA ASN A 212 2.45 -11.69 -20.72
C ASN A 212 1.37 -12.36 -19.85
N SER A 213 0.94 -13.56 -20.22
CA SER A 213 -0.07 -14.35 -19.50
C SER A 213 0.31 -14.67 -18.05
N SER A 214 1.60 -14.81 -17.75
CA SER A 214 2.08 -15.13 -16.40
C SER A 214 1.98 -13.95 -15.42
N ALA A 215 2.34 -12.74 -15.87
CA ALA A 215 2.23 -11.50 -15.11
C ALA A 215 0.75 -11.13 -14.86
N PHE A 216 -0.10 -11.28 -15.89
CA PHE A 216 -1.54 -11.06 -15.76
C PHE A 216 -2.18 -12.03 -14.75
N THR A 217 -1.85 -13.32 -14.83
CA THR A 217 -2.40 -14.34 -13.90
C THR A 217 -1.97 -14.07 -12.46
N SER A 218 -0.71 -13.68 -12.24
CA SER A 218 -0.19 -13.32 -10.92
C SER A 218 -0.85 -12.06 -10.36
N SER A 219 -1.02 -11.03 -11.18
CA SER A 219 -1.72 -9.79 -10.84
C SER A 219 -3.17 -10.07 -10.44
N LEU A 220 -3.87 -10.89 -11.22
CA LEU A 220 -5.25 -11.27 -10.95
C LEU A 220 -5.37 -12.07 -9.65
N THR A 221 -4.43 -12.98 -9.38
CA THR A 221 -4.40 -13.76 -8.14
C THR A 221 -4.23 -12.86 -6.91
N ILE A 222 -3.27 -11.92 -6.98
CA ILE A 222 -3.05 -10.94 -5.90
C ILE A 222 -4.29 -10.06 -5.73
N PHE A 223 -4.87 -9.58 -6.82
CA PHE A 223 -6.08 -8.75 -6.79
C PHE A 223 -7.26 -9.47 -6.13
N VAL A 224 -7.62 -10.67 -6.62
CA VAL A 224 -8.74 -11.46 -6.10
C VAL A 224 -8.51 -11.82 -4.64
N GLY A 225 -7.31 -12.28 -4.27
CA GLY A 225 -6.96 -12.58 -2.88
C GLY A 225 -7.11 -11.35 -1.98
N SER A 226 -6.66 -10.18 -2.43
CA SER A 226 -6.78 -8.92 -1.70
C SER A 226 -8.23 -8.50 -1.53
N VAL A 227 -9.05 -8.59 -2.58
CA VAL A 227 -10.49 -8.28 -2.51
C VAL A 227 -11.20 -9.19 -1.52
N ILE A 228 -10.89 -10.49 -1.51
CA ILE A 228 -11.45 -11.45 -0.55
C ILE A 228 -11.07 -11.05 0.87
N VAL A 229 -9.79 -10.84 1.14
CA VAL A 229 -9.31 -10.46 2.49
C VAL A 229 -9.97 -9.15 2.94
N LEU A 230 -9.97 -8.10 2.12
CA LEU A 230 -10.58 -6.82 2.45
C LEU A 230 -12.10 -6.95 2.72
N SER A 231 -12.80 -7.78 1.94
CA SER A 231 -14.23 -8.05 2.15
C SER A 231 -14.49 -8.79 3.47
N LEU A 232 -13.63 -9.75 3.82
CA LEU A 232 -13.71 -10.46 5.10
C LEU A 232 -13.43 -9.53 6.29
N LEU A 233 -12.43 -8.66 6.20
CA LEU A 233 -12.14 -7.66 7.24
C LEU A 233 -13.32 -6.71 7.43
N TRP A 234 -13.94 -6.27 6.33
CA TRP A 234 -15.14 -5.44 6.37
C TRP A 234 -16.33 -6.16 7.02
N ALA A 235 -16.55 -7.44 6.66
CA ALA A 235 -17.61 -8.26 7.23
C ALA A 235 -17.40 -8.48 8.74
N ALA A 236 -16.17 -8.81 9.16
CA ALA A 236 -15.82 -8.98 10.57
C ALA A 236 -16.08 -7.70 11.39
N ALA A 237 -15.75 -6.53 10.84
CA ALA A 237 -16.01 -5.25 11.48
C ALA A 237 -17.48 -4.86 11.53
N SER A 238 -18.27 -5.30 10.54
CA SER A 238 -19.73 -5.09 10.50
C SER A 238 -20.43 -5.99 11.51
N TYR A 239 -19.99 -7.23 11.68
CA TYR A 239 -20.52 -8.17 12.68
C TYR A 239 -20.24 -7.70 14.11
N ASN A 240 -19.03 -7.18 14.36
CA ASN A 240 -18.61 -6.68 15.68
C ASN A 240 -19.04 -5.22 15.96
N ALA A 241 -19.77 -4.57 15.03
CA ALA A 241 -20.34 -3.26 15.31
C ALA A 241 -21.47 -3.41 16.34
N PRO A 242 -21.55 -2.54 17.38
CA PRO A 242 -22.67 -2.59 18.31
C PRO A 242 -23.97 -2.42 17.52
N LYS A 243 -24.84 -3.44 17.56
CA LYS A 243 -26.20 -3.33 17.03
C LYS A 243 -26.80 -2.11 17.72
N LYS A 244 -27.26 -1.11 16.94
CA LYS A 244 -27.88 0.11 17.48
C LYS A 244 -28.83 -0.31 18.58
N ALA A 245 -28.59 0.15 19.82
CA ALA A 245 -29.59 0.05 20.86
C ALA A 245 -30.81 0.80 20.31
N THR A 246 -31.90 0.07 20.07
CA THR A 246 -33.20 0.64 19.79
C THR A 246 -33.45 1.63 20.91
N LEU A 247 -33.55 2.92 20.58
CA LEU A 247 -34.02 3.92 21.52
C LEU A 247 -35.43 3.48 21.91
N VAL A 248 -35.56 2.89 23.08
CA VAL A 248 -36.85 2.72 23.74
C VAL A 248 -37.25 4.14 24.12
N PHE A 249 -38.07 4.76 23.28
CA PHE A 249 -38.84 5.91 23.72
C PHE A 249 -39.80 5.37 24.79
N GLY A 250 -39.53 5.72 26.04
CA GLY A 250 -40.50 5.54 27.12
C GLY A 250 -41.68 6.47 26.85
N GLU A 251 -42.86 5.90 26.75
CA GLU A 251 -44.13 6.57 27.07
C GLU A 251 -44.46 6.30 28.54
#